data_AF-X0Y964-F1
#
_entry.id   AF-X0Y964-F1
#
_cell.length_a   1.000
_cell.length_b   1.000
_cell.length_c   1.000
_cell.angle_alpha   90.00
_cell.angle_beta   90.00
_cell.angle_gamma   90.00
#
_symmetry.space_group_name_H-M   'P 1'
#
loop_
_entity.id
_entity.type
_entity.pdbx_description
1 polymer ?
#
loop_
_entity_poly.entity_id
_entity_poly.type
_entity_poly.pdbx_seq_one_letter_code
_entity_poly.pdbx_strand_id
1 'polypeptide(L)'
;SKFYDENTFSIIHEILPRKSLLKRKTPGKKIDFQLIAANIDAAFIIQSLDENFNLRRLERYLVMINESNIRPIVLLSKSDLLTSEEVVSRIGEIQKIMPRLHVQPFSNENDSGLKNVKDLLDPGLTYCLLGSSGVGKTTLLNNLIGESIFKTKTVREKDSKGRHATTYRQLIKLDCGAMVVDTPGMRELGNFSVETGLDETFAEITELSEKCQ
;
A
#
# COMPACT_ATOMS: atom_id res chain seq x y z
N SER A 1 18.63 22.21 -20.78
CA SER A 1 18.55 23.52 -20.10
C SER A 1 18.90 23.31 -18.64
N LYS A 2 19.89 24.06 -18.15
CA LYS A 2 20.44 23.98 -16.79
C LYS A 2 19.43 24.56 -15.79
N PHE A 3 19.01 23.78 -14.80
CA PHE A 3 18.45 24.33 -13.56
C PHE A 3 19.40 23.91 -12.43
N TYR A 4 20.34 24.80 -12.12
CA TYR A 4 21.13 24.73 -10.89
C TYR A 4 20.31 25.38 -9.77
N ASP A 5 20.38 24.74 -8.61
CA ASP A 5 19.67 25.04 -7.37
C ASP A 5 20.51 26.07 -6.58
N GLU A 6 20.11 27.35 -6.63
CA GLU A 6 20.75 28.46 -5.90
C GLU A 6 19.89 28.93 -4.72
N ASN A 7 19.50 28.05 -3.79
CA ASN A 7 18.82 28.43 -2.52
C ASN A 7 17.63 29.42 -2.65
N THR A 8 17.05 29.51 -3.85
CA THR A 8 15.90 30.36 -4.15
C THR A 8 14.64 29.58 -3.87
N PHE A 9 13.73 30.17 -3.09
CA PHE A 9 12.37 29.67 -2.91
C PHE A 9 11.75 29.40 -4.28
N SER A 10 11.53 28.12 -4.59
CA SER A 10 10.85 27.70 -5.80
C SER A 10 9.34 27.71 -5.54
N ILE A 11 8.58 28.36 -6.43
CA ILE A 11 7.13 28.43 -6.34
C ILE A 11 6.53 27.32 -7.21
N ILE A 12 5.59 26.55 -6.65
CA ILE A 12 4.80 25.60 -7.44
C ILE A 12 3.88 26.42 -8.35
N HIS A 13 4.17 26.43 -9.65
CA HIS A 13 3.39 27.20 -10.63
C HIS A 13 2.02 26.58 -10.90
N GLU A 14 1.93 25.25 -10.95
CA GLU A 14 0.70 24.54 -11.30
C GLU A 14 0.69 23.12 -10.72
N ILE A 15 -0.49 22.62 -10.39
CA ILE A 15 -0.73 21.21 -10.03
C ILE A 15 -1.50 20.58 -11.18
N LEU A 16 -0.87 19.62 -11.87
CA LEU A 16 -1.53 18.89 -12.95
C LEU A 16 -2.71 18.05 -12.45
N PRO A 17 -3.71 17.76 -13.32
CA PRO A 17 -4.79 16.84 -12.99
C PRO A 17 -4.26 15.50 -12.48
N ARG A 18 -4.83 15.02 -11.37
CA ARG A 18 -4.40 13.76 -10.74
C ARG A 18 -5.02 12.58 -11.49
N LYS A 19 -4.20 11.57 -11.79
CA LYS A 19 -4.65 10.33 -12.44
C LYS A 19 -5.45 9.43 -11.50
N SER A 20 -5.08 9.44 -10.22
CA SER A 20 -5.75 8.70 -9.15
C SER A 20 -5.70 9.51 -7.86
N LEU A 21 -6.63 9.22 -6.95
CA LEU A 21 -6.75 9.94 -5.68
C LEU A 21 -7.30 9.04 -4.58
N LEU A 22 -6.44 8.67 -3.63
CA LEU A 22 -6.85 8.05 -2.38
C LEU A 22 -7.26 9.15 -1.40
N LYS A 23 -8.50 9.06 -0.93
CA LYS A 23 -9.09 9.98 0.03
C LYS A 23 -9.72 9.21 1.20
N ARG A 24 -9.73 9.83 2.37
CA ARG A 24 -10.37 9.33 3.58
C ARG A 24 -11.45 10.30 4.03
N LYS A 25 -12.59 9.80 4.51
CA LYS A 25 -13.59 10.62 5.20
C LYS A 25 -13.04 11.08 6.56
N THR A 26 -13.00 12.38 6.80
CA THR A 26 -12.60 12.96 8.09
C THR A 26 -13.66 12.62 9.15
N PRO A 27 -13.29 12.21 10.38
CA PRO A 27 -14.25 11.97 11.44
C PRO A 27 -15.08 13.22 11.76
N GLY A 28 -16.42 13.13 11.73
CA GLY A 28 -17.32 14.22 12.09
C GLY A 28 -18.66 14.20 11.33
N LYS A 29 -19.57 15.12 11.69
CA LYS A 29 -20.91 15.26 11.08
C LYS A 29 -20.91 15.89 9.67
N LYS A 30 -19.79 16.51 9.25
CA LYS A 30 -19.62 17.04 7.89
C LYS A 30 -18.88 16.00 7.06
N ILE A 31 -19.38 15.74 5.85
CA ILE A 31 -18.65 14.95 4.85
C ILE A 31 -17.48 15.82 4.38
N ASP A 32 -16.32 15.61 4.98
CA ASP A 32 -15.06 16.20 4.54
C ASP A 32 -14.08 15.07 4.22
N PHE A 33 -13.22 15.26 3.23
CA PHE A 33 -12.31 14.22 2.75
C PHE A 33 -10.86 14.69 2.82
N GLN A 34 -10.03 13.97 3.59
CA GLN A 34 -8.60 14.17 3.60
C GLN A 34 -7.94 13.40 2.45
N LEU A 35 -7.14 14.11 1.64
CA LEU A 35 -6.33 13.51 0.59
C LEU A 35 -5.14 12.77 1.23
N ILE A 36 -4.97 11.51 0.87
CA ILE A 36 -3.92 10.65 1.43
C ILE A 36 -2.78 10.50 0.43
N ALA A 37 -3.10 10.19 -0.81
CA ALA A 37 -2.13 10.05 -1.89
C ALA A 37 -2.79 10.26 -3.26
N ALA A 38 -1.99 10.62 -4.24
CA ALA A 38 -2.43 10.82 -5.62
C ALA A 38 -1.41 10.22 -6.58
N ASN A 39 -1.85 9.93 -7.82
CA ASN A 39 -1.00 9.39 -8.88
C ASN A 39 -0.33 8.05 -8.49
N ILE A 40 -1.07 7.19 -7.80
CA ILE A 40 -0.74 5.79 -7.58
C ILE A 40 -1.30 4.99 -8.76
N ASP A 41 -0.48 4.12 -9.34
CA ASP A 41 -0.87 3.22 -10.43
C ASP A 41 -1.36 1.87 -9.89
N ALA A 42 -0.74 1.36 -8.82
CA ALA A 42 -1.10 0.08 -8.20
C ALA A 42 -1.00 0.09 -6.67
N ALA A 43 -1.83 -0.71 -6.01
CA ALA A 43 -1.82 -0.91 -4.57
C ALA A 43 -1.50 -2.35 -4.23
N PHE A 44 -0.44 -2.57 -3.45
CA PHE A 44 -0.19 -3.84 -2.78
C PHE A 44 -1.00 -3.90 -1.49
N ILE A 45 -2.06 -4.70 -1.50
CA ILE A 45 -2.90 -4.96 -0.33
C ILE A 45 -2.35 -6.20 0.36
N ILE A 46 -1.73 -6.00 1.51
CA ILE A 46 -0.99 -7.05 2.23
C ILE A 46 -1.87 -7.64 3.34
N GLN A 47 -2.01 -8.97 3.33
CA GLN A 47 -2.54 -9.75 4.44
C GLN A 47 -1.49 -10.76 4.89
N SER A 48 -1.35 -10.99 6.19
CA SER A 48 -0.52 -12.09 6.69
C SER A 48 -1.34 -13.36 6.84
N LEU A 49 -0.70 -14.50 6.58
CA LEU A 49 -1.27 -15.85 6.68
C LEU A 49 -1.31 -16.41 8.11
N ASP A 50 -1.32 -15.52 9.09
CA ASP A 50 -1.54 -15.81 10.50
C ASP A 50 -2.97 -15.42 10.92
N GLU A 51 -3.20 -15.17 12.20
CA GLU A 51 -4.48 -14.70 12.75
C GLU A 51 -4.99 -13.39 12.14
N ASN A 52 -4.17 -12.63 11.40
CA ASN A 52 -4.60 -11.41 10.72
C ASN A 52 -5.25 -11.64 9.36
N PHE A 53 -5.24 -12.86 8.80
CA PHE A 53 -5.92 -13.17 7.55
C PHE A 53 -7.43 -12.90 7.69
N ASN A 54 -7.98 -12.03 6.84
CA ASN A 54 -9.36 -11.57 6.99
C ASN A 54 -9.96 -11.11 5.65
N LEU A 55 -10.82 -11.93 5.08
CA LEU A 55 -11.47 -11.68 3.78
C LEU A 55 -12.34 -10.41 3.79
N ARG A 56 -13.12 -10.16 4.84
CA ARG A 56 -13.97 -8.96 4.94
C ARG A 56 -13.13 -7.67 4.92
N ARG A 57 -11.96 -7.70 5.55
CA ARG A 57 -11.01 -6.57 5.52
C ARG A 57 -10.41 -6.40 4.13
N LEU A 58 -10.10 -7.50 3.43
CA LEU A 58 -9.62 -7.44 2.05
C LEU A 58 -10.65 -6.78 1.12
N GLU A 59 -11.92 -7.20 1.21
CA GLU A 59 -13.02 -6.62 0.43
C GLU A 59 -13.12 -5.10 0.62
N ARG A 60 -13.00 -4.63 1.86
CA ARG A 60 -13.00 -3.19 2.17
C ARG A 60 -11.86 -2.44 1.49
N TYR A 61 -10.64 -2.97 1.50
CA TYR A 61 -9.53 -2.36 0.77
C TYR A 61 -9.79 -2.35 -0.74
N LEU A 62 -10.34 -3.43 -1.29
CA LEU A 62 -10.61 -3.54 -2.72
C LEU A 62 -11.64 -2.50 -3.18
N VAL A 63 -12.70 -2.25 -2.40
CA VAL A 63 -13.67 -1.19 -2.68
C VAL A 63 -12.96 0.18 -2.76
N MET A 64 -12.18 0.53 -1.75
CA MET A 64 -11.45 1.81 -1.70
C MET A 64 -10.48 2.00 -2.88
N ILE A 65 -9.80 0.92 -3.28
CA ILE A 65 -8.84 0.93 -4.38
C ILE A 65 -9.54 1.04 -5.74
N ASN A 66 -10.63 0.29 -5.95
CA ASN A 66 -11.38 0.31 -7.20
C ASN A 66 -12.03 1.68 -7.46
N GLU A 67 -12.55 2.36 -6.43
CA GLU A 67 -13.08 3.73 -6.55
C GLU A 67 -12.02 4.77 -6.96
N SER A 68 -10.74 4.44 -6.75
CA SER A 68 -9.62 5.36 -6.95
C SER A 68 -8.91 5.17 -8.30
N ASN A 69 -9.42 4.30 -9.18
CA ASN A 69 -8.76 3.86 -10.42
C ASN A 69 -7.33 3.35 -10.20
N ILE A 70 -7.09 2.66 -9.07
CA ILE A 70 -5.80 2.08 -8.73
C ILE A 70 -5.88 0.57 -8.96
N ARG A 71 -4.87 -0.05 -9.57
CA ARG A 71 -4.84 -1.51 -9.79
C ARG A 71 -4.57 -2.24 -8.47
N PRO A 72 -5.49 -3.08 -7.95
CA PRO A 72 -5.24 -3.86 -6.74
C PRO A 72 -4.39 -5.09 -7.05
N ILE A 73 -3.41 -5.36 -6.19
CA ILE A 73 -2.64 -6.61 -6.17
C ILE A 73 -2.57 -7.09 -4.72
N VAL A 74 -2.98 -8.34 -4.46
CA VAL A 74 -2.97 -8.90 -3.11
C VAL A 74 -1.67 -9.62 -2.86
N LEU A 75 -1.02 -9.30 -1.74
CA LEU A 75 0.16 -10.01 -1.28
C LEU A 75 -0.17 -10.76 0.01
N LEU A 76 0.11 -12.06 0.05
CA LEU A 76 -0.08 -12.90 1.23
C LEU A 76 1.27 -13.12 1.91
N SER A 77 1.55 -12.34 2.95
CA SER A 77 2.80 -12.42 3.71
C SER A 77 2.80 -13.58 4.70
N LYS A 78 3.99 -13.93 5.20
CA LYS A 78 4.21 -15.02 6.15
C LYS A 78 3.77 -16.39 5.61
N SER A 79 3.97 -16.63 4.31
CA SER A 79 3.64 -17.92 3.68
C SER A 79 4.43 -19.10 4.24
N ASP A 80 5.52 -18.83 4.96
CA ASP A 80 6.31 -19.82 5.71
C ASP A 80 5.54 -20.46 6.89
N LEU A 81 4.44 -19.87 7.34
CA LEU A 81 3.64 -20.39 8.46
C LEU A 81 2.72 -21.54 8.06
N LEU A 82 2.52 -21.77 6.76
CA LEU A 82 1.55 -22.71 6.22
C LEU A 82 2.21 -23.68 5.23
N THR A 83 1.59 -24.84 5.02
CA THR A 83 2.02 -25.73 3.92
C THR A 83 1.64 -25.13 2.56
N SER A 84 2.22 -25.66 1.49
CA SER A 84 1.90 -25.20 0.13
C SER A 84 0.42 -25.43 -0.21
N GLU A 85 -0.18 -26.54 0.25
CA GLU A 85 -1.61 -26.81 0.04
C GLU A 85 -2.50 -25.80 0.78
N GLU A 86 -2.13 -25.43 2.01
CA GLU A 86 -2.85 -24.44 2.80
C GLU A 86 -2.77 -23.04 2.17
N VAL A 87 -1.60 -22.64 1.67
CA VAL A 87 -1.43 -21.37 0.93
C VAL A 87 -2.33 -21.35 -0.32
N VAL A 88 -2.34 -22.44 -1.10
CA VAL A 88 -3.21 -22.56 -2.28
C VAL A 88 -4.69 -22.47 -1.89
N SER A 89 -5.08 -23.09 -0.76
CA SER A 89 -6.44 -22.98 -0.24
C SER A 89 -6.82 -21.53 0.08
N ARG A 90 -5.94 -20.77 0.75
CA ARG A 90 -6.16 -19.34 1.05
C ARG A 90 -6.28 -18.47 -0.20
N ILE A 91 -5.48 -18.75 -1.22
CA ILE A 91 -5.60 -18.08 -2.53
C ILE A 91 -6.97 -18.42 -3.15
N GLY A 92 -7.39 -19.68 -3.08
CA GLY A 92 -8.69 -20.14 -3.56
C GLY A 92 -9.87 -19.44 -2.85
N GLU A 93 -9.79 -19.19 -1.54
CA GLU A 93 -10.79 -18.41 -0.81
C GLU A 93 -10.95 -17.00 -1.39
N ILE A 94 -9.85 -16.31 -1.70
CA ILE A 94 -9.87 -14.97 -2.30
C ILE A 94 -10.44 -15.02 -3.72
N GLN A 95 -9.98 -15.98 -4.53
CA GLN A 95 -10.37 -16.11 -5.93
C GLN A 95 -11.84 -16.52 -6.11
N LYS A 96 -12.45 -17.22 -5.14
CA LYS A 96 -13.90 -17.48 -5.13
C LYS A 96 -14.72 -16.19 -5.11
N ILE A 97 -14.23 -15.18 -4.39
CA ILE A 97 -14.88 -13.87 -4.27
C ILE A 97 -14.48 -12.99 -5.46
N MET A 98 -13.21 -13.02 -5.86
CA MET A 98 -12.64 -12.15 -6.90
C MET A 98 -11.76 -12.95 -7.87
N PRO A 99 -12.34 -13.60 -8.90
CA PRO A 99 -11.62 -14.57 -9.76
C PRO A 99 -10.42 -14.00 -10.53
N ARG A 100 -10.43 -12.70 -10.83
CA ARG A 100 -9.40 -12.03 -11.64
C ARG A 100 -8.33 -11.32 -10.81
N LEU A 101 -8.43 -11.39 -9.49
CA LEU A 101 -7.49 -10.69 -8.61
C LEU A 101 -6.14 -11.41 -8.59
N HIS A 102 -5.07 -10.68 -8.86
CA HIS A 102 -3.73 -11.22 -8.73
C HIS A 102 -3.38 -11.38 -7.25
N VAL A 103 -3.01 -12.59 -6.84
CA VAL A 103 -2.64 -12.93 -5.47
C VAL A 103 -1.25 -13.56 -5.48
N GLN A 104 -0.30 -12.95 -4.75
CA GLN A 104 1.07 -13.41 -4.67
C GLN A 104 1.46 -13.70 -3.22
N PRO A 105 1.66 -14.98 -2.84
CA PRO A 105 2.20 -15.31 -1.53
C PRO A 105 3.71 -15.01 -1.46
N PHE A 106 4.18 -14.63 -0.28
CA PHE A 106 5.60 -14.42 -0.01
C PHE A 106 5.91 -14.54 1.48
N SER A 107 7.19 -14.72 1.80
CA SER A 107 7.72 -14.62 3.14
C SER A 107 8.90 -13.65 3.18
N ASN A 108 8.92 -12.80 4.20
CA ASN A 108 10.09 -11.99 4.52
C ASN A 108 11.12 -12.76 5.38
N GLU A 109 10.75 -13.91 5.94
CA GLU A 109 11.59 -14.69 6.85
C GLU A 109 12.56 -15.58 6.09
N ASN A 110 12.09 -16.23 5.02
CA ASN A 110 12.88 -17.16 4.21
C ASN A 110 13.00 -16.75 2.74
N ASP A 111 12.66 -15.49 2.42
CA ASP A 111 12.69 -14.88 1.10
C ASP A 111 11.83 -15.55 0.00
N SER A 112 11.02 -16.55 0.36
CA SER A 112 10.13 -17.22 -0.60
C SER A 112 9.16 -16.24 -1.25
N GLY A 113 8.99 -16.33 -2.56
CA GLY A 113 8.08 -15.47 -3.32
C GLY A 113 8.50 -14.00 -3.44
N LEU A 114 9.56 -13.53 -2.76
CA LEU A 114 9.98 -12.11 -2.85
C LEU A 114 10.42 -11.72 -4.26
N LYS A 115 11.03 -12.65 -5.00
CA LYS A 115 11.35 -12.43 -6.42
C LYS A 115 10.08 -12.16 -7.22
N ASN A 116 9.04 -12.98 -7.04
CA ASN A 116 7.76 -12.79 -7.71
C ASN A 116 7.14 -11.43 -7.34
N VAL A 117 7.25 -10.99 -6.08
CA VAL A 117 6.79 -9.64 -5.69
C VAL A 117 7.58 -8.54 -6.42
N LYS A 118 8.90 -8.71 -6.57
CA LYS A 118 9.75 -7.77 -7.32
C LYS A 118 9.39 -7.73 -8.81
N ASP A 119 9.03 -8.86 -9.40
CA ASP A 119 8.62 -8.97 -10.80
C ASP A 119 7.26 -8.29 -11.09
N LEU A 120 6.49 -7.91 -10.06
CA LEU A 120 5.26 -7.12 -10.18
C LEU A 120 5.50 -5.60 -10.28
N LEU A 121 6.74 -5.15 -10.05
CA LEU A 121 7.12 -3.75 -10.05
C LEU A 121 7.62 -3.30 -11.43
N ASP A 122 6.81 -2.50 -12.10
CA ASP A 122 7.12 -1.96 -13.42
C ASP A 122 7.85 -0.61 -13.28
N PRO A 123 8.97 -0.40 -14.02
CA PRO A 123 9.67 0.87 -14.03
C PRO A 123 8.74 2.04 -14.40
N GLY A 124 8.82 3.15 -13.66
CA GLY A 124 8.01 4.34 -13.91
C GLY A 124 6.59 4.30 -13.33
N LEU A 125 6.14 3.17 -12.79
CA LEU A 125 4.87 3.09 -12.06
C LEU A 125 5.05 3.39 -10.56
N THR A 126 3.99 3.91 -9.96
CA THR A 126 3.89 4.26 -8.55
C THR A 126 3.01 3.28 -7.80
N TYR A 127 3.56 2.73 -6.71
CA TYR A 127 2.94 1.73 -5.87
C TYR A 127 2.68 2.27 -4.47
N CYS A 128 1.69 1.71 -3.79
CA CYS A 128 1.51 1.92 -2.36
C CYS A 128 1.29 0.60 -1.62
N LEU A 129 1.55 0.62 -0.31
CA LEU A 129 1.37 -0.54 0.57
C LEU A 129 0.18 -0.30 1.51
N LEU A 130 -0.81 -1.18 1.48
CA LEU A 130 -1.98 -1.19 2.36
C LEU A 130 -2.04 -2.50 3.15
N GLY A 131 -2.70 -2.49 4.30
CA GLY A 131 -2.83 -3.65 5.18
C GLY A 131 -2.75 -3.27 6.66
N SER A 132 -3.19 -4.17 7.53
CA SER A 132 -3.19 -3.96 8.99
C SER A 132 -1.77 -3.74 9.54
N SER A 133 -1.65 -3.21 10.76
CA SER A 133 -0.37 -3.25 11.49
C SER A 133 0.12 -4.70 11.64
N GLY A 134 1.44 -4.93 11.62
CA GLY A 134 2.02 -6.26 11.85
C GLY A 134 2.02 -7.24 10.66
N VAL A 135 1.37 -6.92 9.53
CA VAL A 135 1.32 -7.80 8.34
C VAL A 135 2.61 -7.83 7.51
N GLY A 136 3.67 -7.11 7.92
CA GLY A 136 4.98 -7.15 7.25
C GLY A 136 5.24 -6.10 6.16
N LYS A 137 4.47 -5.01 6.09
CA LYS A 137 4.63 -3.93 5.08
C LYS A 137 6.02 -3.28 5.12
N THR A 138 6.48 -2.88 6.30
CA THR A 138 7.79 -2.22 6.48
C THR A 138 8.94 -3.15 6.11
N THR A 139 8.85 -4.42 6.53
CA THR A 139 9.85 -5.44 6.19
C THR A 139 9.91 -5.68 4.68
N LEU A 140 8.76 -5.80 4.02
CA LEU A 140 8.70 -5.90 2.56
C LEU A 140 9.32 -4.67 1.89
N LEU A 141 8.97 -3.46 2.34
CA LEU A 141 9.54 -2.22 1.80
C LEU A 141 11.07 -2.21 1.88
N ASN A 142 11.64 -2.63 3.02
CA ASN A 142 13.08 -2.74 3.16
C ASN A 142 13.70 -3.77 2.19
N ASN A 143 13.04 -4.92 2.00
CA ASN A 143 13.46 -5.96 1.05
C ASN A 143 13.40 -5.50 -0.42
N LEU A 144 12.48 -4.58 -0.74
CA LEU A 144 12.34 -3.98 -2.08
C LEU A 144 13.36 -2.89 -2.34
N ILE A 145 13.69 -2.08 -1.32
CA ILE A 145 14.68 -0.99 -1.42
C ILE A 145 16.11 -1.51 -1.64
N GLY A 146 16.41 -2.71 -1.14
CA GLY A 146 17.74 -3.30 -1.22
C GLY A 146 18.73 -2.73 -0.19
N GLU A 147 19.86 -3.41 0.02
CA GLU A 147 20.82 -3.08 1.08
C GLU A 147 21.54 -1.73 0.90
N SER A 148 21.73 -1.28 -0.34
CA SER A 148 22.55 -0.11 -0.68
C SER A 148 21.96 1.18 -0.07
N ILE A 149 20.65 1.37 -0.22
CA ILE A 149 19.91 2.53 0.31
C ILE A 149 19.69 2.41 1.82
N PHE A 150 19.48 1.19 2.35
CA PHE A 150 19.39 0.95 3.78
C PHE A 150 20.69 1.39 4.48
N LYS A 151 21.86 0.98 3.97
CA LYS A 151 23.17 1.41 4.49
C LYS A 151 23.34 2.93 4.48
N THR A 152 22.94 3.63 3.41
CA THR A 152 23.02 5.10 3.37
C THR A 152 22.11 5.78 4.38
N LYS A 153 20.89 5.24 4.61
CA LYS A 153 19.96 5.75 5.63
C LYS A 153 20.46 5.45 7.05
N THR A 154 20.97 4.25 7.34
CA THR A 154 21.52 3.89 8.65
C THR A 154 22.76 4.71 9.00
N VAL A 155 23.62 5.05 8.03
CA VAL A 155 24.76 5.95 8.24
C VAL A 155 24.29 7.35 8.61
N ARG A 156 23.24 7.88 7.95
CA ARG A 156 22.63 9.17 8.33
C ARG A 156 21.91 9.14 9.68
N GLU A 157 21.29 8.02 10.04
CA GLU A 157 20.62 7.85 11.34
C GLU A 157 21.61 7.74 12.51
N LYS A 158 22.84 7.24 12.30
CA LYS A 158 23.88 7.19 13.34
C LYS A 158 24.31 8.58 13.83
N ASP A 159 24.11 9.63 13.04
CA ASP A 159 24.37 11.02 13.44
C ASP A 159 23.18 11.68 14.18
N SER A 160 22.08 10.97 14.40
CA SER A 160 20.88 11.50 15.05
C SER A 160 20.38 10.55 16.14
N LYS A 161 20.64 10.93 17.41
CA LYS A 161 20.20 10.18 18.60
C LYS A 161 18.71 9.84 18.55
N GLY A 162 18.42 8.54 18.41
CA GLY A 162 17.35 7.79 19.06
C GLY A 162 15.92 8.37 19.02
N ARG A 163 15.12 7.86 18.08
CA ARG A 163 13.69 7.48 18.25
C ARG A 163 13.19 6.91 16.93
N HIS A 164 12.80 5.64 16.91
CA HIS A 164 12.20 4.98 15.75
C HIS A 164 10.80 5.56 15.44
N ALA A 165 10.76 6.74 14.83
CA ALA A 165 9.54 7.36 14.33
C ALA A 165 9.85 8.01 12.97
N THR A 166 9.61 7.27 11.88
CA THR A 166 9.82 7.77 10.51
C THR A 166 8.70 8.76 10.17
N THR A 167 8.94 10.05 10.43
CA THR A 167 8.04 11.20 10.23
C THR A 167 8.14 11.84 8.83
N TYR A 168 8.85 11.24 7.88
CA TYR A 168 9.02 11.79 6.53
C TYR A 168 8.06 11.14 5.53
N ARG A 169 7.28 11.96 4.81
CA ARG A 169 6.53 11.57 3.61
C ARG A 169 7.55 11.22 2.52
N GLN A 170 7.70 9.94 2.15
CA GLN A 170 8.69 9.54 1.15
C GLN A 170 8.02 8.84 -0.03
N LEU A 171 8.19 9.43 -1.22
CA LEU A 171 8.17 8.70 -2.48
C LEU A 171 9.56 8.10 -2.64
N ILE A 172 9.65 6.77 -2.66
CA ILE A 172 10.92 6.04 -2.69
C ILE A 172 11.07 5.43 -4.08
N LYS A 173 12.11 5.83 -4.81
CA LYS A 173 12.47 5.20 -6.08
C LYS A 173 13.28 3.93 -5.81
N LEU A 174 12.83 2.82 -6.36
CA LEU A 174 13.52 1.52 -6.30
C LEU A 174 14.55 1.40 -7.43
N ASP A 175 15.49 0.46 -7.28
CA ASP A 175 16.54 0.22 -8.28
C ASP A 175 15.98 -0.20 -9.64
N CYS A 176 14.82 -0.90 -9.66
CA CYS A 176 14.10 -1.24 -10.88
C CYS A 176 13.40 -0.03 -11.54
N GLY A 177 13.44 1.16 -10.93
CA GLY A 177 12.81 2.38 -11.46
C GLY A 177 11.34 2.56 -11.10
N ALA A 178 10.71 1.59 -10.43
CA ALA A 178 9.40 1.76 -9.80
C ALA A 178 9.49 2.71 -8.59
N MET A 179 8.36 3.28 -8.18
CA MET A 179 8.29 4.17 -7.02
C MET A 179 7.30 3.63 -5.98
N VAL A 180 7.62 3.77 -4.69
CA VAL A 180 6.73 3.37 -3.59
C VAL A 180 6.41 4.57 -2.71
N VAL A 181 5.12 4.79 -2.47
CA VAL A 181 4.61 5.82 -1.56
C VAL A 181 4.46 5.24 -0.16
N ASP A 182 5.23 5.76 0.80
CA ASP A 182 5.05 5.49 2.23
C ASP A 182 4.83 6.84 2.96
N THR A 183 3.56 7.15 3.21
CA THR A 183 3.16 8.34 3.97
C THR A 183 2.39 7.92 5.23
N PRO A 184 2.43 8.71 6.32
CA PRO A 184 1.66 8.41 7.53
C PRO A 184 0.17 8.14 7.25
N GLY A 185 -0.45 8.88 6.32
CA GLY A 185 -1.84 8.68 5.93
C GLY A 185 -2.13 7.30 5.31
N MET A 186 -1.17 6.69 4.61
CA MET A 186 -1.32 5.32 4.09
C MET A 186 -1.26 4.28 5.21
N ARG A 187 -0.45 4.51 6.23
CA ARG A 187 -0.38 3.64 7.42
C ARG A 187 -1.64 3.72 8.26
N GLU A 188 -2.13 4.95 8.48
CA GLU A 188 -3.40 5.20 9.16
C GLU A 188 -4.56 4.55 8.40
N LEU A 189 -4.65 4.71 7.08
CA LEU A 189 -5.71 4.09 6.27
C LEU A 189 -5.72 2.57 6.42
N GLY A 190 -4.54 1.95 6.50
CA GLY A 190 -4.39 0.54 6.86
C GLY A 190 -5.03 0.20 8.21
N ASN A 191 -4.78 0.99 9.25
CA ASN A 191 -5.31 0.75 10.59
C ASN A 191 -6.81 1.09 10.75
N PHE A 192 -7.29 2.17 10.14
CA PHE A 192 -8.70 2.58 10.22
C PHE A 192 -9.65 1.54 9.61
N SER A 193 -9.25 0.89 8.51
CA SER A 193 -10.04 -0.21 7.93
C SER A 193 -10.28 -1.38 8.92
N VAL A 194 -9.39 -1.53 9.91
CA VAL A 194 -9.43 -2.56 10.95
C VAL A 194 -10.38 -2.18 12.08
N GLU A 195 -10.33 -0.92 12.54
CA GLU A 195 -11.04 -0.48 13.74
C GLU A 195 -12.47 -0.04 13.49
N THR A 196 -12.73 0.74 12.43
CA THR A 196 -13.95 1.55 12.41
C THR A 196 -15.13 0.97 11.67
N GLY A 197 -15.14 -0.30 11.25
CA GLY A 197 -16.39 -0.88 10.71
C GLY A 197 -17.03 0.04 9.66
N LEU A 198 -16.44 0.20 8.46
CA LEU A 198 -16.86 1.16 7.40
C LEU A 198 -18.32 1.01 6.91
N ASP A 199 -19.21 0.44 7.71
CA ASP A 199 -20.61 0.11 7.53
C ASP A 199 -21.46 1.32 7.12
N GLU A 200 -21.17 2.54 7.61
CA GLU A 200 -21.89 3.73 7.16
C GLU A 200 -21.54 4.16 5.73
N THR A 201 -20.31 3.92 5.27
CA THR A 201 -19.97 4.17 3.86
C THR A 201 -20.43 3.00 2.97
N PHE A 202 -20.42 1.79 3.52
CA PHE A 202 -20.86 0.56 2.84
C PHE A 202 -22.37 0.53 2.56
N ALA A 203 -23.20 1.09 3.47
CA ALA A 203 -24.65 1.16 3.28
C ALA A 203 -25.03 2.05 2.08
N GLU A 204 -24.41 3.23 1.95
CA GLU A 204 -24.66 4.15 0.82
C GLU A 204 -24.06 3.61 -0.50
N ILE A 205 -22.94 2.87 -0.45
CA ILE A 205 -22.27 2.32 -1.64
C ILE A 205 -23.01 1.10 -2.21
N THR A 206 -23.54 0.22 -1.36
CA THR A 206 -24.29 -0.97 -1.81
C THR A 206 -25.53 -0.54 -2.61
N GLU A 207 -26.26 0.47 -2.12
CA GLU A 207 -27.44 1.06 -2.77
C GLU A 207 -27.15 1.72 -4.14
N LEU A 208 -25.93 2.22 -4.37
CA LEU A 208 -25.52 2.81 -5.64
C LEU A 208 -25.02 1.77 -6.65
N SER A 209 -24.44 0.66 -6.18
CA SER A 209 -24.01 -0.44 -7.06
C SER A 209 -25.17 -1.21 -7.69
N GLU A 210 -26.31 -1.29 -7.00
CA GLU A 210 -27.54 -1.92 -7.53
C GLU A 210 -28.19 -1.13 -8.69
N LYS A 211 -27.71 0.10 -8.96
CA LYS A 211 -28.24 0.98 -10.02
C LYS A 211 -27.37 1.05 -11.27
N CYS A 212 -26.25 0.33 -11.32
CA CYS A 212 -25.45 0.19 -12.53
C CYS A 212 -25.50 -1.27 -13.01
N GLN A 213 -26.47 -1.55 -13.89
CA GLN A 213 -26.48 -2.75 -14.75
C GLN A 213 -25.81 -2.44 -16.08
#